data_AF-A0A699SA48-F1
#
_entry.id   AF-A0A699SA48-F1
#
_cell.length_a   1.000
_cell.length_b   1.000
_cell.length_c   1.000
_cell.angle_alpha   90.00
_cell.angle_beta   90.00
_cell.angle_gamma   90.00
#
_symmetry.space_group_name_H-M   'P 1'
#
loop_
_entity.id
_entity.type
_entity.pdbx_description
1 polymer ?
#
loop_
_entity_poly.entity_id
_entity_poly.type
_entity_poly.pdbx_seq_one_letter_code
_entity_poly.pdbx_strand_id
1 'polypeptide(L)'
;DVVFVGQWDNSNINTVIYAFKCFEKASGLRINMSKSKIMGIVVNDEKVNQVAHRIGCGIFNVPSTYLGSKVGGCMSRSQAWSEIVDKIYARLSKWKMKTL
;
A
#
# COMPACT_ATOMS: atom_id res chain seq x y z
N ASP A 1 -2.47 8.63 -3.22
CA ASP A 1 -2.29 7.17 -3.25
C ASP A 1 -3.62 6.48 -3.47
N VAL A 2 -3.63 5.38 -4.22
CA VAL A 2 -4.82 4.57 -4.54
C VAL A 2 -4.49 3.12 -4.23
N VAL A 3 -5.46 2.38 -3.67
CA VAL A 3 -5.35 0.94 -3.39
C VAL A 3 -6.48 0.21 -4.11
N PHE A 4 -6.14 -0.89 -4.78
CA PHE A 4 -7.09 -1.81 -5.39
C PHE A 4 -7.10 -3.10 -4.57
N VAL A 5 -8.30 -3.60 -4.24
CA VAL A 5 -8.48 -4.85 -3.50
C VAL A 5 -9.46 -5.71 -4.26
N GLY A 6 -9.11 -6.98 -4.47
CA GLY A 6 -9.93 -7.93 -5.20
C GLY A 6 -9.40 -9.35 -5.07
N GLN A 7 -10.16 -10.33 -5.55
CA GLN A 7 -9.72 -11.72 -5.58
C GLN A 7 -8.51 -11.88 -6.50
N TRP A 8 -7.57 -12.75 -6.11
CA TRP A 8 -6.39 -13.08 -6.91
C TRP A 8 -6.79 -13.92 -8.12
N ASP A 9 -7.20 -13.25 -9.19
CA ASP A 9 -7.64 -13.84 -10.45
C ASP A 9 -7.06 -13.07 -11.64
N ASN A 10 -6.77 -13.80 -12.72
CA ASN A 10 -6.18 -13.23 -13.93
C ASN A 10 -7.09 -12.22 -14.62
N SER A 11 -8.41 -12.37 -14.57
CA SER A 11 -9.35 -11.40 -15.14
C SER A 11 -9.34 -10.09 -14.34
N ASN A 12 -9.26 -10.16 -13.01
CA ASN A 12 -9.14 -8.97 -12.15
C ASN A 12 -7.82 -8.25 -12.39
N ILE A 13 -6.70 -8.99 -12.46
CA ILE A 13 -5.39 -8.43 -12.77
C ILE A 13 -5.40 -7.72 -14.13
N ASN A 14 -5.98 -8.36 -15.15
CA ASN A 14 -6.11 -7.77 -16.48
C ASN A 14 -6.97 -6.50 -16.44
N THR A 15 -8.09 -6.54 -15.73
CA THR A 15 -9.00 -5.40 -15.58
C THR A 15 -8.27 -4.19 -14.99
N VAL A 16 -7.45 -4.38 -13.95
CA VAL A 16 -6.65 -3.30 -13.35
C VAL A 16 -5.62 -2.76 -14.36
N ILE A 17 -4.92 -3.63 -15.09
CA ILE A 17 -3.97 -3.20 -16.14
C ILE A 17 -4.67 -2.39 -17.23
N TYR A 18 -5.88 -2.78 -17.64
CA TYR A 18 -6.67 -2.03 -18.61
C TYR A 18 -7.14 -0.68 -18.05
N ALA A 19 -7.58 -0.64 -16.79
CA ALA A 19 -7.97 0.59 -16.12
C ALA A 19 -6.80 1.60 -16.08
N PHE A 20 -5.59 1.12 -15.83
CA PHE A 20 -4.36 1.92 -15.90
C PHE A 20 -4.15 2.50 -17.29
N LYS A 21 -4.20 1.68 -18.35
CA LYS A 21 -4.08 2.16 -19.73
C LYS A 21 -5.16 3.17 -20.09
N CYS A 22 -6.40 2.95 -19.66
CA CYS A 22 -7.51 3.88 -19.89
C CYS A 22 -7.28 5.21 -19.17
N PHE A 23 -6.84 5.17 -17.91
CA PHE A 23 -6.49 6.35 -17.14
C PHE A 23 -5.38 7.16 -17.83
N GLU A 24 -4.32 6.49 -18.30
CA GLU A 24 -3.22 7.18 -18.99
C GLU A 24 -3.69 7.85 -20.28
N LYS A 25 -4.54 7.17 -21.07
CA LYS A 25 -5.13 7.74 -22.29
C LYS A 25 -6.07 8.91 -22.01
N ALA A 26 -6.90 8.83 -20.97
CA ALA A 26 -7.90 9.83 -20.66
C ALA A 26 -7.32 11.07 -19.96
N SER A 27 -6.31 10.89 -19.10
CA SER A 27 -5.73 11.96 -18.30
C SER A 27 -4.44 12.54 -18.88
N GLY A 28 -3.75 11.81 -19.77
CA GLY A 28 -2.40 12.16 -20.21
C GLY A 28 -1.32 11.96 -19.15
N LEU A 29 -1.67 11.48 -17.95
CA LEU A 29 -0.73 11.16 -16.88
C LEU A 29 -0.23 9.72 -17.02
N ARG A 30 0.93 9.41 -16.44
CA ARG A 30 1.48 8.04 -16.41
C ARG A 30 1.58 7.52 -14.99
N ILE A 31 1.21 6.26 -14.78
CA ILE A 31 1.32 5.64 -13.45
C ILE A 31 2.78 5.40 -13.12
N ASN A 32 3.18 5.76 -11.90
CA ASN A 32 4.54 5.56 -11.43
C ASN A 32 4.73 4.14 -10.89
N MET A 33 5.03 3.20 -11.79
CA MET A 33 5.18 1.78 -11.46
C MET A 33 6.32 1.50 -10.46
N SER A 34 7.35 2.35 -10.37
CA SER A 34 8.43 2.17 -9.38
C SER A 34 7.98 2.48 -7.94
N LYS A 35 6.90 3.25 -7.78
CA LYS A 35 6.24 3.50 -6.47
C LYS A 35 5.05 2.58 -6.24
N SER A 36 4.49 1.98 -7.28
CA SER A 36 3.40 1.02 -7.19
C SER A 36 3.91 -0.32 -6.66
N LYS A 37 3.09 -0.98 -5.83
CA LYS A 37 3.40 -2.31 -5.29
C LYS A 37 2.17 -3.21 -5.27
N ILE A 38 2.37 -4.51 -5.42
CA ILE A 38 1.32 -5.54 -5.32
C ILE A 38 1.57 -6.47 -4.12
N MET A 39 0.49 -6.96 -3.51
CA MET A 39 0.51 -7.93 -2.42
C MET A 39 -0.48 -9.06 -2.73
N GLY A 40 -0.07 -10.31 -2.50
CA GLY A 40 -0.97 -11.45 -2.47
C GLY A 40 -1.26 -11.87 -1.03
N ILE A 41 -2.53 -12.01 -0.66
CA ILE A 41 -2.94 -12.52 0.65
C ILE A 41 -3.23 -14.02 0.49
N VAL A 42 -2.45 -14.88 1.17
CA VAL A 42 -2.50 -16.35 0.99
C VAL A 42 -2.28 -16.76 -0.49
N VAL A 43 -1.36 -16.08 -1.16
CA VAL A 43 -0.95 -16.41 -2.54
C VAL A 43 0.52 -16.79 -2.51
N ASN A 44 0.88 -17.81 -3.28
CA ASN A 44 2.27 -18.23 -3.41
C ASN A 44 3.14 -17.08 -3.97
N ASP A 45 4.30 -16.85 -3.35
CA ASP A 45 5.22 -15.76 -3.71
C ASP A 45 5.66 -15.80 -5.17
N GLU A 46 5.79 -16.99 -5.78
CA GLU A 46 6.14 -17.12 -7.19
C GLU A 46 5.04 -16.52 -8.08
N LYS A 47 3.76 -16.76 -7.76
CA LYS A 47 2.63 -16.15 -8.48
C LYS A 47 2.61 -14.65 -8.29
N VAL A 48 2.91 -14.16 -7.09
CA VAL A 48 3.00 -12.72 -6.82
C VAL A 48 4.13 -12.08 -7.64
N ASN A 49 5.31 -12.72 -7.67
CA ASN A 49 6.44 -12.29 -8.49
C ASN A 49 6.10 -12.24 -9.99
N GLN A 50 5.45 -13.27 -10.52
CA GLN A 50 5.03 -13.31 -11.92
C GLN A 50 4.11 -12.13 -12.27
N VAL A 51 3.13 -11.83 -11.42
CA VAL A 51 2.20 -10.72 -11.65
C VAL A 51 2.89 -9.36 -11.46
N ALA A 52 3.74 -9.22 -10.44
CA ALA A 52 4.52 -7.99 -10.21
C ALA A 52 5.41 -7.67 -11.43
N HIS A 53 6.13 -8.68 -11.95
CA HIS A 53 6.94 -8.54 -13.16
C HIS A 53 6.09 -8.19 -14.39
N ARG A 54 4.92 -8.82 -14.54
CA ARG A 54 3.98 -8.54 -15.64
C ARG A 54 3.45 -7.10 -15.62
N ILE A 55 3.18 -6.54 -14.44
CA ILE A 55 2.70 -5.15 -14.27
C ILE A 55 3.87 -4.16 -14.33
N GLY A 56 5.09 -4.61 -13.98
CA GLY A 56 6.28 -3.79 -13.83
C GLY A 56 6.33 -3.05 -12.50
N CYS A 57 5.64 -3.55 -11.47
CA CYS A 57 5.57 -2.93 -10.14
C CYS A 57 6.36 -3.73 -9.09
N GLY A 58 6.62 -3.12 -7.93
CA GLY A 58 7.30 -3.79 -6.82
C GLY A 58 6.38 -4.75 -6.05
N ILE A 59 6.96 -5.54 -5.15
CA ILE A 59 6.20 -6.36 -4.20
C ILE A 59 6.07 -5.62 -2.87
N PHE A 60 4.87 -5.65 -2.30
CA PHE A 60 4.59 -5.12 -0.97
C PHE A 60 4.72 -6.25 0.04
N ASN A 61 5.85 -6.26 0.77
CA ASN A 61 6.10 -7.23 1.83
C ASN A 61 5.46 -6.75 3.14
N VAL A 62 4.93 -7.69 3.92
CA VAL A 62 4.41 -7.43 5.26
C VAL A 62 5.31 -8.05 6.34
N PRO A 63 5.44 -7.43 7.52
CA PRO A 63 4.85 -6.16 7.92
C PRO A 63 5.59 -4.96 7.30
N SER A 64 4.85 -3.97 6.77
CA SER A 64 5.45 -2.73 6.26
C SER A 64 4.56 -1.51 6.53
N THR A 65 5.11 -0.31 6.32
CA THR A 65 4.39 0.94 6.59
C THR A 65 3.67 1.43 5.34
N TYR A 66 2.36 1.67 5.46
CA TYR A 66 1.53 2.32 4.44
C TYR A 66 0.85 3.54 5.05
N LEU A 67 0.98 4.71 4.41
CA LEU A 67 0.43 6.00 4.89
C LEU A 67 0.77 6.32 6.36
N GLY A 68 1.94 5.89 6.83
CA GLY A 68 2.38 6.13 8.22
C GLY A 68 1.89 5.10 9.26
N SER A 69 1.04 4.16 8.87
CA SER A 69 0.56 3.04 9.70
C SER A 69 1.25 1.74 9.32
N LYS A 70 1.51 0.87 10.30
CA LYS A 70 1.94 -0.51 10.01
C LYS A 70 0.79 -1.31 9.42
N VAL A 71 1.09 -2.10 8.39
CA VAL A 71 0.17 -3.00 7.69
C VAL A 71 0.76 -4.41 7.73
N GLY A 72 -0.10 -5.39 7.99
CA GLY A 72 0.27 -6.81 8.03
C GLY A 72 0.93 -7.29 9.33
N GLY A 73 0.89 -6.49 10.40
CA GLY A 73 1.09 -6.99 11.76
C GLY A 73 -0.21 -7.57 12.35
N CYS A 74 -0.15 -8.08 13.59
CA CYS A 74 -1.35 -8.46 14.35
C CYS A 74 -2.15 -7.21 14.76
N MET A 75 -2.81 -6.56 13.80
CA MET A 75 -3.53 -5.29 14.00
C MET A 75 -4.71 -5.41 14.98
N SER A 76 -5.14 -6.63 15.32
CA SER A 76 -6.09 -6.91 16.40
C SER A 76 -5.50 -6.68 17.80
N ARG A 77 -4.17 -6.63 17.95
CA ARG A 77 -3.50 -6.36 19.22
C ARG A 77 -3.28 -4.87 19.39
N SER A 78 -3.57 -4.33 20.58
CA SER A 78 -3.28 -2.94 20.93
C SER A 78 -1.82 -2.56 20.68
N GLN A 79 -0.88 -3.48 20.96
CA GLN A 79 0.55 -3.28 20.75
C GLN A 79 0.92 -2.96 19.29
N ALA A 80 0.16 -3.44 18.29
CA ALA A 80 0.45 -3.15 16.89
C ALA A 80 0.24 -1.66 16.55
N TRP A 81 -0.51 -0.93 17.39
CA TRP A 81 -0.81 0.50 17.24
C TRP A 81 0.14 1.41 18.02
N SER A 82 1.06 0.88 18.84
CA SER A 82 1.89 1.68 19.75
C SER A 82 2.70 2.75 19.00
N GLU A 83 3.32 2.40 17.87
CA GLU A 83 4.10 3.34 17.07
C GLU A 83 3.28 4.51 16.53
N ILE A 84 1.99 4.28 16.26
CA ILE A 84 1.08 5.33 15.79
C ILE A 84 0.74 6.25 16.96
N VAL A 85 0.45 5.68 18.14
CA VAL A 85 0.22 6.43 19.38
C VAL A 85 1.43 7.29 19.74
N ASP A 86 2.64 6.73 19.68
CA ASP A 86 3.88 7.44 19.99
C ASP A 86 4.12 8.61 19.03
N LYS A 87 3.85 8.41 17.72
CA LYS A 87 3.92 9.48 16.71
C LYS A 87 2.92 10.60 16.99
N ILE A 88 1.69 10.25 17.40
CA ILE A 88 0.68 11.26 17.77
C ILE A 88 1.13 12.03 19.02
N TYR A 89 1.59 11.32 20.05
CA TYR A 89 2.09 11.93 21.29
C TYR A 89 3.26 12.89 21.03
N ALA A 90 4.23 12.48 20.19
CA ALA A 90 5.37 13.31 19.82
C ALA A 90 4.99 14.56 19.00
N ARG A 91 3.88 14.53 18.26
CA ARG A 91 3.35 15.71 17.56
C ARG A 91 2.63 16.64 18.53
N LEU A 92 1.81 16.08 19.43
CA LEU A 92 1.07 16.84 20.44
C LEU A 92 1.99 17.49 21.48
N SER A 93 3.08 16.83 21.87
CA SER A 93 4.05 17.40 22.82
C SER A 93 4.70 18.68 22.30
N LYS A 94 4.90 18.79 20.98
CA LYS A 94 5.39 20.01 20.31
C LYS A 94 4.32 21.11 20.21
N TRP A 95 3.04 20.74 20.29
CA TRP A 95 1.92 21.69 20.23
C TRP A 95 1.58 22.31 21.58
N LYS A 96 2.22 21.85 22.66
CA LYS A 96 2.12 22.53 23.95
C LYS A 96 2.81 23.89 23.82
N MET A 97 2.01 24.90 23.44
CA MET A 97 2.38 26.31 23.44
C MET A 97 3.01 26.60 24.81
N LYS A 98 4.19 27.21 24.81
CA LYS A 98 4.69 27.91 26.00
C LYS A 98 3.75 29.11 26.19
N THR A 99 2.59 28.90 26.80
CA THR A 99 1.90 29.99 27.48
C THR A 99 2.84 30.42 28.60
N LEU A 100 3.39 31.63 28.42
CA LEU A 100 4.10 32.42 29.41
C LEU A 100 3.39 32.40 30.76
#